data_AF-A0A945BYR3-F1
#
_entry.id   AF-A0A945BYR3-F1
#
_cell.length_a   1.000
_cell.length_b   1.000
_cell.length_c   1.000
_cell.angle_alpha   90.00
_cell.angle_beta   90.00
_cell.angle_gamma   90.00
#
_symmetry.space_group_name_H-M   'P 1'
#
loop_
_entity.id
_entity.type
_entity.pdbx_description
1 polymer ?
#
loop_
_entity_poly.entity_id
_entity_poly.type
_entity_poly.pdbx_seq_one_letter_code
_entity_poly.pdbx_strand_id
1 'polypeptide(L)' 'MNKEKLIPRVGVGVLIQNDKDEVLLGLRCGSHGEGEWCFSGGHLDFGETIFETAR' A
#
# COMPACT_ATOMS: atom_id res chain seq x y z
N MET A 1 4.91 27.96 17.47
CA MET A 1 4.07 26.76 17.26
C MET A 1 3.97 26.55 15.75
N ASN A 2 4.92 25.82 15.16
CA ASN A 2 4.90 25.55 13.72
C ASN A 2 3.86 24.45 13.51
N LYS A 3 2.74 24.75 12.84
CA LYS A 3 1.87 23.69 12.33
C LYS A 3 2.65 23.00 11.23
N GLU A 4 3.24 21.85 11.54
CA GLU A 4 3.79 20.97 10.51
C GLU A 4 2.71 20.74 9.47
N LYS A 5 3.04 21.06 8.22
CA LYS A 5 2.12 20.92 7.10
C LYS A 5 1.86 19.42 6.94
N LEU A 6 0.63 18.98 7.18
CA LEU A 6 0.23 17.57 6.99
C LEU A 6 0.25 17.28 5.49
N ILE A 7 1.36 16.73 5.01
CA ILE A 7 1.53 16.32 3.62
C ILE A 7 1.17 14.82 3.55
N PRO A 8 0.22 14.43 2.67
CA PRO A 8 -0.07 13.02 2.44
C PRO A 8 1.18 12.26 2.01
N ARG A 9 1.36 11.05 2.55
CA ARG A 9 2.37 10.12 2.05
C ARG A 9 1.89 9.46 0.76
N VAL A 10 2.83 9.07 -0.09
CA VAL A 10 2.55 8.34 -1.34
C VAL A 10 2.82 6.85 -1.10
N GLY A 11 1.91 6.01 -1.58
CA GLY A 11 2.06 4.56 -1.54
C GLY A 11 1.59 3.92 -2.84
N VAL A 12 2.05 2.70 -3.07
CA VAL A 12 1.71 1.88 -4.24
C VAL A 12 0.95 0.65 -3.76
N GLY A 13 -0.23 0.42 -4.36
CA GLY A 13 -1.01 -0.80 -4.16
C GLY A 13 -0.88 -1.73 -5.37
N VAL A 14 -0.86 -3.03 -5.12
CA VAL A 14 -0.67 -4.07 -6.12
C VAL A 14 -1.88 -5.01 -6.10
N LEU A 15 -2.65 -4.98 -7.20
CA LEU A 15 -3.70 -5.97 -7.44
C LEU A 15 -3.08 -7.16 -8.15
N ILE A 16 -3.12 -8.32 -7.51
CA ILE A 16 -2.64 -9.59 -8.08
C ILE A 16 -3.86 -10.44 -8.40
N GLN A 17 -4.02 -10.79 -9.67
CA GLN A 17 -5.10 -11.65 -10.15
C GLN A 17 -4.52 -12.98 -10.63
N ASN A 18 -5.19 -14.08 -10.34
CA ASN A 18 -4.84 -15.41 -10.85
C ASN A 18 -5.64 -15.76 -12.12
N ASP A 19 -5.34 -16.92 -12.74
CA ASP A 19 -6.01 -17.38 -13.96
C ASP A 19 -7.49 -17.75 -13.79
N LYS A 20 -8.02 -17.72 -12.56
CA LYS A 20 -9.43 -17.99 -12.23
C LYS A 20 -10.23 -16.71 -11.99
N ASP A 21 -9.67 -15.56 -12.34
CA ASP A 21 -10.22 -14.24 -12.07
C ASP A 21 -10.37 -13.88 -10.57
N GLU A 22 -9.65 -14.57 -9.68
CA GLU A 22 -9.64 -14.26 -8.24
C GLU A 22 -8.53 -13.25 -7.93
N VAL A 23 -8.75 -12.38 -6.95
CA VAL A 23 -7.79 -11.36 -6.51
C VAL A 23 -7.20 -11.69 -5.14
N LEU A 24 -5.89 -11.44 -4.97
CA LEU A 24 -5.22 -11.58 -3.68
C LEU A 24 -5.57 -10.39 -2.77
N LEU A 25 -6.09 -10.71 -1.58
CA LEU A 25 -6.27 -9.78 -0.49
C LEU A 25 -5.58 -10.31 0.77
N GLY A 26 -5.00 -9.40 1.56
CA GLY A 26 -4.45 -9.70 2.88
C GLY A 26 -5.34 -9.12 3.98
N LEU A 27 -5.58 -9.90 5.04
CA LEU A 27 -6.17 -9.40 6.27
C LEU A 27 -5.08 -8.68 7.08
N ARG A 28 -5.29 -7.38 7.35
CA ARG A 28 -4.27 -6.54 8.01
C ARG A 28 -4.19 -6.81 9.51
N CYS A 29 -2.98 -6.90 10.05
CA CYS A 29 -2.70 -7.15 11.47
C CYS A 29 -1.93 -6.00 12.17
N GLY A 30 -2.01 -4.77 11.65
CA GLY A 30 -1.26 -3.62 12.16
C GLY A 30 -2.14 -2.41 12.46
N SER A 31 -1.58 -1.38 13.10
CA SER A 31 -2.32 -0.23 13.66
C SER A 31 -3.22 0.54 12.70
N HIS A 32 -2.89 0.55 11.41
CA HIS A 32 -3.71 1.21 10.38
C HIS A 32 -4.61 0.17 9.72
N GLY A 33 -5.93 0.28 9.85
CA GLY A 33 -6.89 -0.61 9.20
C GLY A 33 -6.80 -2.06 9.66
N GLU A 34 -6.50 -2.30 10.95
CA GLU A 34 -6.47 -3.64 11.53
C GLU A 34 -7.81 -4.37 11.32
N GLY A 35 -7.77 -5.63 10.90
CA GLY A 35 -8.96 -6.43 10.65
C GLY A 35 -9.67 -6.15 9.32
N GLU A 36 -9.15 -5.22 8.50
CA GLU A 36 -9.66 -4.97 7.16
C GLU A 36 -8.90 -5.78 6.09
N TRP A 37 -9.58 -6.11 4.99
CA TRP A 37 -8.98 -6.72 3.81
C TRP A 37 -8.46 -5.64 2.87
N CYS A 38 -7.21 -5.78 2.42
CA CYS A 38 -6.63 -4.86 1.43
C CYS A 38 -5.78 -5.58 0.39
N PHE A 39 -5.54 -4.91 -0.72
CA PHE A 39 -4.49 -5.31 -1.67
C PHE A 39 -3.11 -5.19 -1.02
N SER A 40 -2.14 -5.95 -1.54
CA SER A 40 -0.73 -5.80 -1.18
C SER A 40 -0.24 -4.39 -1.52
N GLY A 41 0.69 -3.84 -0.75
CA GLY A 41 1.21 -2.49 -1.04
C GLY A 41 2.11 -1.93 0.04
N GLY A 42 2.71 -0.78 -0.26
CA GLY A 42 3.73 -0.15 0.58
C GLY A 42 3.90 1.36 0.31
N HIS A 43 4.80 1.98 1.06
CA HIS A 43 5.20 3.37 0.84
C HIS A 43 6.15 3.46 -0.36
N LEU A 44 6.02 4.51 -1.16
CA LEU A 44 7.01 4.86 -2.18
C LEU A 44 8.20 5.54 -1.50
N ASP A 45 9.36 4.90 -1.53
CA ASP A 45 10.58 5.47 -0.95
C ASP A 45 11.27 6.44 -1.92
N PHE A 46 12.15 7.28 -1.37
CA PHE A 46 12.84 8.29 -2.16
C PHE A 46 13.76 7.65 -3.20
N GLY A 47 13.52 7.97 -4.47
CA GLY A 47 14.32 7.48 -5.59
C GLY A 47 13.79 6.18 -6.22
N GLU A 48 12.79 5.54 -5.63
CA GLU A 48 12.11 4.41 -6.25
C GLU A 48 11.17 4.88 -7.37
N THR A 49 11.06 4.06 -8.41
CA THR A 49 9.95 4.09 -9.36
C THR A 49 8.76 3.31 -8.80
N ILE A 50 7.58 3.56 -9.35
CA ILE A 50 6.35 2.84 -8.95
C ILE A 50 6.48 1.31 -9.09
N PHE A 51 7.28 0.81 -10.04
CA PHE A 51 7.48 -0.62 -10.26
C PHE A 51 8.52 -1.22 -9.31
N GLU A 52 9.50 -0.44 -8.86
CA GLU A 52 10.44 -0.87 -7.83
C GLU A 52 9.73 -1.03 -6.48
N THR A 53 8.88 -0.07 -6.11
CA THR A 53 8.05 -0.18 -4.89
C THR A 53 7.05 -1.33 -4.93
N ALA A 54 6.57 -1.71 -6.12
CA ALA A 54 5.59 -2.78 -6.29
C ALA A 54 6.19 -4.20 -6.24
N ARG A 55 7.52 -4.32 -6.25
CA ARG A 55 8.25 -5.58 -6.37
C ARG A 55 8.44 -6.29 -5.03
#